data_AF-T2G8A9-F1
#
_entry.id   AF-T2G8A9-F1
#
_cell.length_a   1.000
_cell.length_b   1.000
_cell.length_c   1.000
_cell.angle_alpha   90.00
_cell.angle_beta   90.00
_cell.angle_gamma   90.00
#
_symmetry.space_group_name_H-M   'P 1'
#
loop_
_entity.id
_entity.type
_entity.pdbx_description
1 polymer ?
#
loop_
_entity_poly.entity_id
_entity_poly.type
_entity_poly.pdbx_seq_one_letter_code
_entity_poly.pdbx_strand_id
1 'polypeptide(L)'
;MTGNRCGHDPRAPKLQPAQPIRTGKGGLPRILPLAAERARAWYDRPRRCPPLQTRPGRQTRSERREAVIVVLETLLSHLDLASLCCGTPTLAEGFIDIDMKMLVRDSGLGQRRIERAIAQLKDAGFMEVTQPRGQNEEGKYFGCRAIRVVHEALFEWLGLGPMLRRERERASQRLSRKARQANRKLADFMRRAASGFRPPAKRPSVLTQAQRIAWSQEWGRQVKAGYDLREAQRRTNTAFGLPPDYQPGLDA
;
A
#
# COMPACT_ATOMS: atom_id res chain seq x y z
N MET A 1 -45.62 -8.21 14.00
CA MET A 1 -44.17 -7.93 14.11
C MET A 1 -43.44 -9.22 14.43
N THR A 2 -42.87 -9.90 13.43
CA THR A 2 -42.18 -11.19 13.63
C THR A 2 -40.75 -11.07 13.10
N GLY A 3 -39.78 -11.21 14.00
CA GLY A 3 -38.36 -11.08 13.67
C GLY A 3 -37.60 -10.42 14.81
N ASN A 4 -36.39 -10.92 15.08
CA ASN A 4 -35.37 -10.51 16.05
C ASN A 4 -34.91 -9.03 16.03
N ARG A 5 -35.77 -8.09 15.58
CA ARG A 5 -35.58 -6.63 15.55
C ARG A 5 -34.25 -6.18 14.95
N CYS A 6 -33.65 -6.98 14.08
CA CYS A 6 -32.31 -6.71 13.53
C CYS A 6 -32.31 -5.75 12.33
N GLY A 7 -33.48 -5.25 11.92
CA GLY A 7 -33.63 -4.31 10.79
C GLY A 7 -33.42 -4.93 9.41
N HIS A 8 -33.30 -6.26 9.33
CA HIS A 8 -33.17 -6.99 8.07
C HIS A 8 -34.53 -7.17 7.38
N ASP A 9 -34.61 -6.81 6.11
CA ASP A 9 -35.72 -7.15 5.23
C ASP A 9 -35.26 -8.21 4.21
N PRO A 10 -35.82 -9.44 4.26
CA PRO A 10 -35.46 -10.48 3.30
C PRO A 10 -35.73 -10.11 1.84
N ARG A 11 -36.72 -9.23 1.58
CA ARG A 11 -37.11 -8.77 0.24
C ARG A 11 -36.21 -7.63 -0.28
N ALA A 12 -35.56 -6.91 0.62
CA ALA A 12 -34.66 -5.81 0.32
C ALA A 12 -33.34 -5.95 1.13
N PRO A 13 -32.53 -6.99 0.86
CA PRO A 13 -31.33 -7.26 1.63
C PRO A 13 -30.24 -6.22 1.38
N LYS A 14 -29.50 -5.87 2.43
CA LYS A 14 -28.34 -4.96 2.32
C LYS A 14 -27.07 -5.79 2.12
N LEU A 15 -26.76 -6.11 0.86
CA LEU A 15 -25.64 -6.98 0.48
C LEU A 15 -24.31 -6.26 0.27
N GLN A 16 -24.24 -4.97 0.59
CA GLN A 16 -23.03 -4.16 0.47
C GLN A 16 -22.62 -3.66 1.85
N PRO A 17 -21.31 -3.63 2.15
CA PRO A 17 -20.81 -3.02 3.37
C PRO A 17 -20.93 -1.50 3.32
N ALA A 18 -20.80 -0.84 4.47
CA ALA A 18 -20.77 0.61 4.56
C ALA A 18 -19.64 1.25 3.74
N GLN A 19 -18.52 0.53 3.58
CA GLN A 19 -17.37 0.90 2.75
C GLN A 19 -17.09 -0.22 1.72
N PRO A 20 -17.70 -0.17 0.52
CA PRO A 20 -17.50 -1.19 -0.52
C PRO A 20 -16.11 -1.16 -1.13
N ILE A 21 -15.74 -2.25 -1.81
CA ILE A 21 -14.44 -2.37 -2.48
C ILE A 21 -14.28 -1.26 -3.52
N ARG A 22 -13.18 -0.49 -3.42
CA ARG A 22 -12.85 0.56 -4.40
C ARG A 22 -12.46 -0.06 -5.73
N THR A 23 -13.14 0.34 -6.81
CA THR A 23 -12.88 -0.11 -8.19
C THR A 23 -12.30 1.00 -9.05
N GLY A 24 -11.68 0.66 -10.18
CA GLY A 24 -11.18 1.63 -11.17
C GLY A 24 -9.77 2.15 -10.87
N LYS A 25 -9.46 3.37 -11.32
CA LYS A 25 -8.12 3.97 -11.15
C LYS A 25 -7.81 4.16 -9.66
N GLY A 26 -6.73 3.56 -9.20
CA GLY A 26 -6.34 3.56 -7.77
C GLY A 26 -7.17 2.62 -6.90
N GLY A 27 -8.06 1.82 -7.49
CA GLY A 27 -8.82 0.77 -6.80
C GLY A 27 -8.08 -0.55 -6.68
N LEU A 28 -8.74 -1.54 -6.08
CA LEU A 28 -8.22 -2.88 -5.90
C LEU A 28 -8.32 -3.73 -7.19
N PRO A 29 -7.48 -4.77 -7.34
CA PRO A 29 -7.52 -5.65 -8.52
C PRO A 29 -8.89 -6.30 -8.72
N ARG A 30 -9.34 -6.43 -9.98
CA ARG A 30 -10.71 -6.86 -10.36
C ARG A 30 -11.16 -8.17 -9.73
N ILE A 31 -10.25 -9.07 -9.38
CA ILE A 31 -10.59 -10.34 -8.72
C ILE A 31 -11.36 -10.13 -7.42
N LEU A 32 -11.04 -9.10 -6.63
CA LEU A 32 -11.67 -8.83 -5.33
C LEU A 32 -13.13 -8.37 -5.45
N PRO A 33 -13.47 -7.32 -6.22
CA PRO A 33 -14.87 -6.95 -6.44
C PRO A 33 -15.63 -8.05 -7.19
N LEU A 34 -15.01 -8.78 -8.12
CA LEU A 34 -15.66 -9.90 -8.81
C LEU A 34 -15.98 -11.07 -7.84
N ALA A 35 -15.11 -11.34 -6.87
CA ALA A 35 -15.37 -12.33 -5.82
C ALA A 35 -16.57 -11.91 -4.96
N ALA A 36 -16.64 -10.64 -4.56
CA ALA A 36 -17.79 -10.10 -3.82
C ALA A 36 -19.09 -10.18 -4.65
N GLU A 37 -19.07 -9.78 -5.92
CA GLU A 37 -20.21 -9.90 -6.86
C GLU A 37 -20.72 -11.34 -6.95
N ARG A 38 -19.82 -12.32 -7.14
CA ARG A 38 -20.19 -13.74 -7.25
C ARG A 38 -20.69 -14.30 -5.92
N ALA A 39 -20.14 -13.87 -4.79
CA ALA A 39 -20.59 -14.30 -3.48
C ALA A 39 -22.02 -13.86 -3.16
N ARG A 40 -22.47 -12.70 -3.68
CA ARG A 40 -23.85 -12.21 -3.49
C ARG A 40 -24.91 -13.19 -3.99
N ALA A 41 -24.60 -13.97 -5.04
CA ALA A 41 -25.52 -14.98 -5.58
C ALA A 41 -25.88 -16.08 -4.55
N TRP A 42 -25.06 -16.29 -3.52
CA TRP A 42 -25.36 -17.21 -2.43
C TRP A 42 -26.54 -16.74 -1.58
N TYR A 43 -26.81 -15.43 -1.51
CA TYR A 43 -27.98 -14.92 -0.80
C TYR A 43 -29.26 -15.57 -1.34
N ASP A 44 -29.47 -15.58 -2.65
CA ASP A 44 -30.69 -16.16 -3.24
C ASP A 44 -30.60 -17.69 -3.37
N ARG A 45 -29.39 -18.22 -3.59
CA ARG A 45 -29.16 -19.63 -3.91
C ARG A 45 -28.25 -20.32 -2.88
N PRO A 46 -28.64 -20.42 -1.60
CA PRO A 46 -27.76 -20.95 -0.55
C PRO A 46 -27.39 -22.42 -0.75
N ARG A 47 -28.23 -23.17 -1.48
CA ARG A 47 -27.97 -24.58 -1.82
C ARG A 47 -26.77 -24.77 -2.75
N ARG A 48 -26.35 -23.74 -3.49
CA ARG A 48 -25.18 -23.77 -4.39
C ARG A 48 -23.84 -23.55 -3.67
N CYS A 49 -23.86 -23.29 -2.37
CA CYS A 49 -22.67 -23.30 -1.53
C CYS A 49 -22.91 -24.19 -0.31
N PRO A 50 -22.79 -25.52 -0.46
CA PRO A 50 -22.86 -26.44 0.66
C PRO A 50 -21.92 -26.09 1.83
N PRO A 51 -20.67 -25.63 1.61
CA PRO A 51 -19.77 -25.28 2.72
C PRO A 51 -20.31 -24.19 3.65
N LEU A 52 -21.09 -23.23 3.15
CA LEU A 52 -21.70 -22.17 3.97
C LEU A 52 -23.02 -22.59 4.63
N GLN A 53 -23.45 -23.84 4.51
CA GLN A 53 -24.63 -24.34 5.22
C GLN A 53 -24.27 -24.73 6.64
N THR A 54 -24.88 -24.09 7.63
CA THR A 54 -24.58 -24.34 9.05
C THR A 54 -25.07 -25.72 9.52
N ARG A 55 -26.10 -26.28 8.89
CA ARG A 55 -26.66 -27.59 9.25
C ARG A 55 -27.18 -28.33 8.01
N PRO A 56 -26.91 -29.64 7.87
CA PRO A 56 -27.54 -30.45 6.85
C PRO A 56 -29.07 -30.35 6.91
N GLY A 57 -29.72 -30.16 5.77
CA GLY A 57 -31.19 -30.09 5.67
C GLY A 57 -31.85 -28.81 6.17
N ARG A 58 -31.11 -27.84 6.75
CA ARG A 58 -31.67 -26.56 7.20
C ARG A 58 -31.02 -25.37 6.53
N GLN A 59 -31.84 -24.53 5.91
CA GLN A 59 -31.37 -23.31 5.27
C GLN A 59 -30.90 -22.26 6.29
N THR A 60 -29.74 -21.67 6.03
CA THR A 60 -29.23 -20.49 6.76
C THR A 60 -30.21 -19.32 6.62
N ARG A 61 -30.55 -18.67 7.74
CA ARG A 61 -31.48 -17.53 7.77
C ARG A 61 -31.02 -16.39 6.84
N SER A 62 -31.94 -15.63 6.26
CA SER A 62 -31.63 -14.51 5.35
C SER A 62 -30.75 -13.43 6.01
N GLU A 63 -31.08 -13.02 7.23
CA GLU A 63 -30.30 -12.06 8.05
C GLU A 63 -28.83 -12.46 8.23
N ARG A 64 -28.61 -13.77 8.24
CA ARG A 64 -27.33 -14.41 8.48
C ARG A 64 -26.51 -14.50 7.20
N ARG A 65 -27.18 -14.83 6.09
CA ARG A 65 -26.59 -14.80 4.75
C ARG A 65 -26.15 -13.40 4.37
N GLU A 66 -26.99 -12.40 4.63
CA GLU A 66 -26.65 -10.98 4.46
C GLU A 66 -25.36 -10.63 5.21
N ALA A 67 -25.29 -10.94 6.50
CA ALA A 67 -24.12 -10.62 7.32
C ALA A 67 -22.83 -11.29 6.80
N VAL A 68 -22.91 -12.55 6.36
CA VAL A 68 -21.74 -13.27 5.82
C VAL A 68 -21.26 -12.63 4.51
N ILE A 69 -22.16 -12.24 3.62
CA ILE A 69 -21.80 -11.59 2.34
C ILE A 69 -21.14 -10.23 2.60
N VAL A 70 -21.74 -9.42 3.48
CA VAL A 70 -21.21 -8.10 3.83
C VAL A 70 -19.82 -8.23 4.46
N VAL A 71 -19.65 -9.13 5.41
CA VAL A 71 -18.34 -9.36 6.07
C VAL A 71 -17.32 -9.91 5.09
N LEU A 72 -17.71 -10.79 4.18
CA LEU A 72 -16.82 -11.31 3.15
C LEU A 72 -16.31 -10.18 2.24
N GLU A 73 -17.19 -9.29 1.77
CA GLU A 73 -16.77 -8.12 0.98
C GLU A 73 -15.87 -7.18 1.78
N THR A 74 -16.16 -6.96 3.07
CA THR A 74 -15.27 -6.18 3.95
C THR A 74 -13.90 -6.85 4.13
N LEU A 75 -13.82 -8.17 4.26
CA LEU A 75 -12.51 -8.84 4.35
C LEU A 75 -11.74 -8.74 3.03
N LEU A 76 -12.42 -8.88 1.90
CA LEU A 76 -11.83 -8.74 0.56
C LEU A 76 -11.31 -7.33 0.29
N SER A 77 -11.90 -6.27 0.86
CA SER A 77 -11.39 -4.90 0.72
C SER A 77 -10.07 -4.65 1.46
N HIS A 78 -9.70 -5.55 2.37
CA HIS A 78 -8.44 -5.52 3.12
C HIS A 78 -7.52 -6.69 2.77
N LEU A 79 -7.82 -7.47 1.73
CA LEU A 79 -7.05 -8.66 1.38
C LEU A 79 -5.77 -8.30 0.62
N ASP A 80 -4.62 -8.67 1.16
CA ASP A 80 -3.37 -8.69 0.40
C ASP A 80 -3.28 -9.97 -0.43
N LEU A 81 -3.22 -9.85 -1.75
CA LEU A 81 -3.23 -11.00 -2.65
C LEU A 81 -1.94 -11.83 -2.59
N ALA A 82 -0.81 -11.28 -2.17
CA ALA A 82 0.43 -12.06 -2.08
C ALA A 82 0.35 -13.07 -0.93
N SER A 83 0.01 -12.59 0.26
CA SER A 83 -0.07 -13.39 1.50
C SER A 83 -1.43 -14.06 1.73
N LEU A 84 -2.50 -13.52 1.13
CA LEU A 84 -3.90 -13.80 1.48
C LEU A 84 -4.29 -13.40 2.92
N CYS A 85 -3.48 -12.58 3.58
CA CYS A 85 -3.81 -12.01 4.87
C CYS A 85 -4.68 -10.76 4.72
N CYS A 86 -5.60 -10.54 5.65
CA CYS A 86 -6.41 -9.32 5.73
C CYS A 86 -5.74 -8.28 6.61
N GLY A 87 -5.30 -7.18 6.02
CA GLY A 87 -4.62 -6.10 6.74
C GLY A 87 -4.30 -4.93 5.83
N THR A 88 -3.66 -3.92 6.40
CA THR A 88 -3.27 -2.71 5.68
C THR A 88 -1.76 -2.51 5.80
N PRO A 89 -1.03 -2.36 4.68
CA PRO A 89 0.37 -1.95 4.71
C PRO A 89 0.46 -0.50 5.21
N THR A 90 1.27 -0.29 6.22
CA THR A 90 1.59 1.01 6.82
C THR A 90 3.08 1.30 6.68
N LEU A 91 3.43 2.58 6.66
CA LEU A 91 4.82 3.02 6.54
C LEU A 91 5.62 2.76 7.83
N ALA A 92 4.98 2.91 8.99
CA ALA A 92 5.65 2.81 10.29
C ALA A 92 5.74 1.37 10.80
N GLU A 93 4.65 0.61 10.75
CA GLU A 93 4.52 -0.70 11.41
C GLU A 93 4.52 -1.87 10.40
N GLY A 94 4.82 -1.60 9.13
CA GLY A 94 4.71 -2.60 8.08
C GLY A 94 3.26 -3.05 7.88
N PHE A 95 3.02 -4.36 7.80
CA PHE A 95 1.68 -4.90 7.56
C PHE A 95 0.91 -5.06 8.87
N ILE A 96 -0.16 -4.28 9.05
CA ILE A 96 -1.00 -4.34 10.24
C ILE A 96 -2.29 -5.10 9.93
N ASP A 97 -2.55 -6.19 10.66
CA ASP A 97 -3.80 -6.93 10.55
C ASP A 97 -5.03 -6.07 10.85
N ILE A 98 -6.11 -6.37 10.14
CA ILE A 98 -7.40 -5.72 10.38
C ILE A 98 -7.94 -6.06 11.77
N ASP A 99 -8.40 -5.06 12.52
CA ASP A 99 -9.00 -5.26 13.84
C ASP A 99 -10.54 -5.28 13.77
N MET A 100 -11.17 -5.65 14.89
CA MET A 100 -12.63 -5.72 14.95
C MET A 100 -13.29 -4.33 14.81
N LYS A 101 -12.61 -3.25 15.24
CA LYS A 101 -13.10 -1.88 15.13
C LYS A 101 -13.22 -1.46 13.66
N MET A 102 -12.20 -1.74 12.86
CA MET A 102 -12.22 -1.52 11.42
C MET A 102 -13.30 -2.36 10.73
N LEU A 103 -13.44 -3.64 11.09
CA LEU A 103 -14.50 -4.48 10.55
C LEU A 103 -15.91 -3.92 10.84
N VAL A 104 -16.17 -3.46 12.07
CA VAL A 104 -17.45 -2.84 12.44
C VAL A 104 -17.70 -1.57 11.61
N ARG A 105 -16.70 -0.67 11.55
CA ARG A 105 -16.80 0.57 10.79
C ARG A 105 -17.06 0.32 9.30
N ASP A 106 -16.28 -0.56 8.68
CA ASP A 106 -16.29 -0.75 7.24
C ASP A 106 -17.49 -1.59 6.78
N SER A 107 -17.92 -2.56 7.59
CA SER A 107 -19.12 -3.36 7.27
C SER A 107 -20.43 -2.65 7.59
N GLY A 108 -20.45 -1.75 8.59
CA GLY A 108 -21.68 -1.19 9.14
C GLY A 108 -22.50 -2.18 9.99
N LEU A 109 -21.91 -3.33 10.34
CA LEU A 109 -22.55 -4.35 11.16
C LEU A 109 -22.06 -4.30 12.61
N GLY A 110 -22.93 -4.65 13.55
CA GLY A 110 -22.53 -4.84 14.94
C GLY A 110 -21.58 -6.03 15.12
N GLN A 111 -20.65 -5.91 16.06
CA GLN A 111 -19.57 -6.89 16.32
C GLN A 111 -20.06 -8.35 16.37
N ARG A 112 -21.14 -8.65 17.11
CA ARG A 112 -21.65 -10.03 17.20
C ARG A 112 -22.12 -10.62 15.87
N ARG A 113 -22.63 -9.81 14.94
CA ARG A 113 -23.00 -10.27 13.59
C ARG A 113 -21.74 -10.64 12.80
N ILE A 114 -20.68 -9.86 12.96
CA ILE A 114 -19.37 -10.07 12.33
C ILE A 114 -18.70 -11.33 12.88
N GLU A 115 -18.60 -11.47 14.20
CA GLU A 115 -18.00 -12.66 14.84
C GLU A 115 -18.67 -13.94 14.39
N ARG A 116 -20.00 -13.96 14.39
CA ARG A 116 -20.74 -15.09 13.85
C ARG A 116 -20.34 -15.29 12.39
N ALA A 117 -20.35 -14.25 11.56
CA ALA A 117 -20.10 -14.36 10.11
C ALA A 117 -18.73 -14.99 9.83
N ILE A 118 -17.70 -14.51 10.55
CA ILE A 118 -16.37 -15.08 10.53
C ILE A 118 -16.39 -16.56 10.93
N ALA A 119 -17.07 -16.93 12.03
CA ALA A 119 -17.16 -18.34 12.42
C ALA A 119 -17.72 -19.22 11.30
N GLN A 120 -18.75 -18.77 10.58
CA GLN A 120 -19.31 -19.52 9.46
C GLN A 120 -18.40 -19.57 8.23
N LEU A 121 -17.59 -18.54 7.99
CA LEU A 121 -16.55 -18.58 6.95
C LEU A 121 -15.43 -19.56 7.33
N LYS A 122 -15.08 -19.65 8.62
CA LYS A 122 -14.14 -20.64 9.15
C LYS A 122 -14.68 -22.06 9.00
N ASP A 123 -15.93 -22.30 9.41
CA ASP A 123 -16.58 -23.60 9.31
C ASP A 123 -16.67 -24.09 7.85
N ALA A 124 -16.80 -23.14 6.90
CA ALA A 124 -16.78 -23.41 5.46
C ALA A 124 -15.37 -23.68 4.88
N GLY A 125 -14.31 -23.56 5.68
CA GLY A 125 -12.91 -23.69 5.24
C GLY A 125 -12.41 -22.54 4.36
N PHE A 126 -13.13 -21.43 4.31
CA PHE A 126 -12.79 -20.27 3.47
C PHE A 126 -11.79 -19.32 4.12
N MET A 127 -11.60 -19.41 5.43
CA MET A 127 -10.60 -18.62 6.13
C MET A 127 -10.20 -19.26 7.45
N GLU A 128 -9.07 -18.83 7.98
CA GLU A 128 -8.67 -19.07 9.35
C GLU A 128 -8.43 -17.76 10.10
N VAL A 129 -8.49 -17.85 11.43
CA VAL A 129 -8.25 -16.72 12.33
C VAL A 129 -7.40 -17.20 13.49
N THR A 130 -6.22 -16.61 13.63
CA THR A 130 -5.27 -16.91 14.69
C THR A 130 -5.06 -15.64 15.51
N GLN A 131 -5.13 -15.73 16.84
CA GLN A 131 -4.87 -14.60 17.72
C GLN A 131 -3.51 -14.80 18.42
N PRO A 132 -2.44 -14.13 17.97
CA PRO A 132 -1.15 -14.19 18.64
C PRO A 132 -1.23 -13.57 20.03
N ARG A 133 -0.32 -14.00 20.90
CA ARG A 133 -0.13 -13.44 22.23
C ARG A 133 1.30 -12.92 22.32
N GLY A 134 1.46 -11.69 22.79
CA GLY A 134 2.75 -11.10 23.11
C GLY A 134 3.01 -11.14 24.60
N GLN A 135 4.26 -10.91 24.99
CA GLN A 135 4.65 -10.58 26.36
C GLN A 135 5.23 -9.17 26.39
N ASN A 136 4.91 -8.40 27.42
CA ASN A 136 5.56 -7.12 27.66
C ASN A 136 6.90 -7.31 28.39
N GLU A 137 7.65 -6.22 28.60
CA GLU A 137 8.93 -6.22 29.31
C GLU A 137 8.84 -6.73 30.76
N GLU A 138 7.66 -6.64 31.37
CA GLU A 138 7.35 -7.17 32.71
C GLU A 138 6.93 -8.66 32.69
N GLY A 139 6.96 -9.33 31.53
CA GLY A 139 6.56 -10.73 31.36
C GLY A 139 5.05 -10.99 31.33
N LYS A 140 4.21 -9.95 31.39
CA LYS A 140 2.74 -10.06 31.30
C LYS A 140 2.31 -10.32 29.86
N TYR A 141 1.45 -11.31 29.68
CA TYR A 141 0.86 -11.63 28.39
C TYR A 141 -0.22 -10.62 27.99
N PHE A 142 -0.23 -10.22 26.71
CA PHE A 142 -1.30 -9.44 26.11
C PHE A 142 -1.74 -10.02 24.77
N GLY A 143 -3.02 -9.81 24.41
CA GLY A 143 -3.56 -10.25 23.13
C GLY A 143 -3.13 -9.33 21.99
N CYS A 144 -2.53 -9.89 20.95
CA CYS A 144 -2.25 -9.16 19.72
C CYS A 144 -3.51 -9.08 18.84
N ARG A 145 -3.43 -8.31 17.75
CA ARG A 145 -4.46 -8.32 16.70
C ARG A 145 -4.53 -9.71 16.08
N ALA A 146 -5.75 -10.15 15.76
CA ALA A 146 -5.94 -11.44 15.14
C ALA A 146 -5.52 -11.41 13.66
N ILE A 147 -4.67 -12.35 13.29
CA ILE A 147 -4.28 -12.63 11.92
C ILE A 147 -5.46 -13.35 11.25
N ARG A 148 -5.88 -12.87 10.09
CA ARG A 148 -6.98 -13.45 9.32
C ARG A 148 -6.47 -13.79 7.93
N VAL A 149 -6.53 -15.07 7.58
CA VAL A 149 -6.03 -15.58 6.30
C VAL A 149 -7.21 -16.14 5.51
N VAL A 150 -7.40 -15.65 4.28
CA VAL A 150 -8.40 -16.17 3.35
C VAL A 150 -7.80 -17.33 2.58
N HIS A 151 -8.51 -18.45 2.49
CA HIS A 151 -8.04 -19.63 1.77
C HIS A 151 -8.40 -19.57 0.29
N GLU A 152 -7.58 -20.23 -0.53
CA GLU A 152 -7.83 -20.37 -1.98
C GLU A 152 -9.17 -21.06 -2.27
N ALA A 153 -9.63 -21.94 -1.37
CA ALA A 153 -10.92 -22.63 -1.44
C ALA A 153 -12.11 -21.69 -1.65
N LEU A 154 -12.06 -20.48 -1.11
CA LEU A 154 -13.09 -19.45 -1.36
C LEU A 154 -13.14 -19.10 -2.85
N PHE A 155 -11.98 -18.83 -3.47
CA PHE A 155 -11.89 -18.43 -4.86
C PHE A 155 -12.17 -19.59 -5.80
N GLU A 156 -11.79 -20.82 -5.44
CA GLU A 156 -12.18 -22.02 -6.18
C GLU A 156 -13.69 -22.19 -6.20
N TRP A 157 -14.34 -22.07 -5.03
CA TRP A 157 -15.81 -22.12 -4.95
C TRP A 157 -16.48 -21.03 -5.79
N LEU A 158 -15.87 -19.84 -5.86
CA LEU A 158 -16.34 -18.74 -6.71
C LEU A 158 -16.01 -18.91 -8.19
N GLY A 159 -15.30 -19.97 -8.60
CA GLY A 159 -14.84 -20.16 -9.98
C GLY A 159 -13.79 -19.14 -10.43
N LEU A 160 -12.96 -18.69 -9.49
CA LEU A 160 -11.92 -17.66 -9.65
C LEU A 160 -10.50 -18.21 -9.45
N GLY A 161 -10.32 -19.50 -9.17
CA GLY A 161 -9.02 -20.14 -8.94
C GLY A 161 -7.91 -19.75 -9.94
N PRO A 162 -8.12 -19.95 -11.26
CA PRO A 162 -7.13 -19.56 -12.26
C PRO A 162 -6.85 -18.05 -12.32
N MET A 163 -7.81 -17.21 -11.94
CA MET A 163 -7.60 -15.77 -11.82
C MET A 163 -6.80 -15.44 -10.56
N LEU A 164 -7.07 -16.12 -9.44
CA LEU A 164 -6.35 -15.97 -8.19
C LEU A 164 -4.88 -16.23 -8.40
N ARG A 165 -4.52 -17.40 -8.94
CA ARG A 165 -3.12 -17.77 -9.19
C ARG A 165 -2.35 -16.67 -9.95
N ARG A 166 -2.92 -16.18 -11.06
CA ARG A 166 -2.31 -15.09 -11.85
C ARG A 166 -2.18 -13.79 -11.07
N GLU A 167 -3.20 -13.40 -10.32
CA GLU A 167 -3.18 -12.17 -9.53
C GLU A 167 -2.23 -12.25 -8.32
N ARG A 168 -2.10 -13.43 -7.69
CA ARG A 168 -1.12 -13.70 -6.62
C ARG A 168 0.31 -13.61 -7.16
N GLU A 169 0.60 -14.28 -8.28
CA GLU A 169 1.91 -14.20 -8.95
C GLU A 169 2.27 -12.74 -9.28
N ARG A 170 1.33 -11.97 -9.85
CA ARG A 170 1.51 -10.54 -10.11
C ARG A 170 1.77 -9.76 -8.83
N ALA A 171 1.02 -10.01 -7.75
CA ALA A 171 1.21 -9.33 -6.46
C ALA A 171 2.58 -9.62 -5.86
N SER A 172 2.99 -10.89 -5.81
CA SER A 172 4.29 -11.32 -5.30
C SER A 172 5.44 -10.77 -6.12
N GLN A 173 5.31 -10.73 -7.46
CA GLN A 173 6.32 -10.11 -8.33
C GLN A 173 6.43 -8.61 -8.08
N ARG A 174 5.31 -7.89 -7.89
CA ARG A 174 5.33 -6.46 -7.54
C ARG A 174 6.06 -6.23 -6.21
N LEU A 175 5.78 -7.06 -5.20
CA LEU A 175 6.42 -6.98 -3.89
C LEU A 175 7.93 -7.24 -4.00
N SER A 176 8.33 -8.31 -4.69
CA SER A 176 9.73 -8.66 -4.93
C SER A 176 10.48 -7.55 -5.67
N ARG A 177 9.86 -6.94 -6.70
CA ARG A 177 10.45 -5.81 -7.43
C ARG A 177 10.67 -4.60 -6.52
N LYS A 178 9.69 -4.25 -5.67
CA LYS A 178 9.82 -3.16 -4.69
C LYS A 178 10.94 -3.44 -3.69
N ALA A 179 11.00 -4.66 -3.15
CA ALA A 179 12.05 -5.07 -2.22
C ALA A 179 13.45 -4.99 -2.85
N ARG A 180 13.62 -5.49 -4.09
CA ARG A 180 14.88 -5.38 -4.84
C ARG A 180 15.30 -3.93 -5.06
N GLN A 181 14.36 -3.05 -5.42
CA GLN A 181 14.65 -1.63 -5.61
C GLN A 181 15.04 -0.94 -4.30
N ALA A 182 14.36 -1.26 -3.19
CA ALA A 182 14.71 -0.74 -1.87
C ALA A 182 16.11 -1.20 -1.44
N ASN A 183 16.41 -2.49 -1.59
CA ASN A 183 17.72 -3.06 -1.27
C ASN A 183 18.83 -2.45 -2.13
N ARG A 184 18.58 -2.22 -3.42
CA ARG A 184 19.55 -1.53 -4.29
C ARG A 184 19.81 -0.10 -3.82
N LYS A 185 18.77 0.67 -3.51
CA LYS A 185 18.92 2.04 -3.00
C LYS A 185 19.68 2.08 -1.67
N LEU A 186 19.39 1.13 -0.77
CA LEU A 186 20.11 1.00 0.49
C LEU A 186 21.57 0.64 0.26
N ALA A 187 21.87 -0.33 -0.61
CA ALA A 187 23.24 -0.71 -0.96
C ALA A 187 24.01 0.45 -1.61
N ASP A 188 23.36 1.22 -2.49
CA ASP A 188 23.95 2.41 -3.12
C ASP A 188 24.22 3.51 -2.07
N PHE A 189 23.30 3.71 -1.12
CA PHE A 189 23.50 4.63 0.01
C PHE A 189 24.67 4.19 0.90
N MET A 190 24.70 2.92 1.32
CA MET A 190 25.78 2.38 2.14
C MET A 190 27.13 2.45 1.42
N ARG A 191 27.16 2.20 0.11
CA ARG A 191 28.37 2.36 -0.72
C ARG A 191 28.88 3.80 -0.68
N ARG A 192 27.98 4.79 -0.83
CA ARG A 192 28.33 6.23 -0.76
C ARG A 192 28.80 6.64 0.63
N ALA A 193 28.18 6.12 1.69
CA ALA A 193 28.58 6.38 3.06
C ALA A 193 29.98 5.80 3.34
N ALA A 194 30.22 4.55 2.92
CA ALA A 194 31.49 3.85 3.10
C ALA A 194 32.63 4.42 2.24
N SER A 195 32.35 4.90 1.03
CA SER A 195 33.37 5.54 0.17
C SER A 195 33.81 6.92 0.67
N GLY A 196 33.20 7.42 1.75
CA GLY A 196 33.16 8.83 2.09
C GLY A 196 32.36 9.59 1.02
N PHE A 197 31.66 10.64 1.43
CA PHE A 197 31.08 11.58 0.47
C PHE A 197 32.24 12.28 -0.26
N ARG A 198 32.74 11.69 -1.35
CA ARG A 198 33.73 12.37 -2.21
C ARG A 198 32.95 13.40 -3.02
N PRO A 199 33.10 14.71 -2.74
CA PRO A 199 32.59 15.70 -3.68
C PRO A 199 33.20 15.42 -5.05
N PRO A 200 32.48 15.69 -6.15
CA PRO A 200 33.09 15.61 -7.48
C PRO A 200 34.42 16.36 -7.43
N ALA A 201 35.48 15.74 -7.95
CA ALA A 201 36.81 16.33 -7.96
C ALA A 201 36.68 17.73 -8.56
N LYS A 202 36.86 18.79 -7.74
CA LYS A 202 36.89 20.15 -8.25
C LYS A 202 38.06 20.19 -9.22
N ARG A 203 37.80 20.44 -10.50
CA ARG A 203 38.88 20.74 -11.43
C ARG A 203 39.67 21.92 -10.85
N PRO A 204 41.01 21.89 -10.94
CA PRO A 204 41.83 22.97 -10.40
C PRO A 204 41.38 24.27 -11.06
N SER A 205 40.91 25.20 -10.23
CA SER A 205 40.58 26.55 -10.67
C SER A 205 41.82 27.19 -11.26
N VAL A 206 41.70 27.80 -12.43
CA VAL A 206 42.78 28.59 -13.05
C VAL A 206 43.18 29.77 -12.15
N LEU A 207 42.22 30.30 -11.38
CA LEU A 207 42.43 31.39 -10.44
C LEU A 207 42.43 30.93 -8.99
N THR A 208 43.36 31.46 -8.19
CA THR A 208 43.30 31.36 -6.72
C THR A 208 42.06 32.09 -6.17
N GLN A 209 41.69 31.82 -4.92
CA GLN A 209 40.53 32.47 -4.28
C GLN A 209 40.68 34.00 -4.23
N ALA A 210 41.88 34.51 -3.94
CA ALA A 210 42.16 35.94 -3.94
C ALA A 210 42.03 36.55 -5.35
N GLN A 211 42.54 35.86 -6.37
CA GLN A 211 42.41 36.30 -7.77
C GLN A 211 40.96 36.29 -8.25
N ARG A 212 40.12 35.35 -7.79
CA ARG A 212 38.67 35.36 -8.09
C ARG A 212 37.97 36.57 -7.52
N ILE A 213 38.27 36.94 -6.27
CA ILE A 213 37.71 38.15 -5.64
C ILE A 213 38.15 39.39 -6.42
N ALA A 214 39.44 39.47 -6.77
CA ALA A 214 39.98 40.57 -7.57
C ALA A 214 39.35 40.63 -8.97
N TRP A 215 39.14 39.47 -9.62
CA TRP A 215 38.46 39.37 -10.91
C TRP A 215 37.02 39.87 -10.81
N SER A 216 36.26 39.47 -9.77
CA SER A 216 34.88 39.93 -9.57
C SER A 216 34.79 41.43 -9.29
N GLN A 217 35.74 41.98 -8.53
CA GLN A 217 35.83 43.42 -8.28
C GLN A 217 36.16 44.19 -9.56
N GLU A 218 37.10 43.69 -10.37
CA GLU A 218 37.48 44.30 -11.63
C GLU A 218 36.35 44.23 -12.65
N TRP A 219 35.70 43.09 -12.80
CA TRP A 219 34.51 42.96 -13.63
C TRP A 219 33.40 43.93 -13.21
N GLY A 220 33.13 44.04 -11.91
CA GLY A 220 32.19 45.02 -11.37
C GLY A 220 32.58 46.47 -11.66
N ARG A 221 33.87 46.80 -11.70
CA ARG A 221 34.36 48.13 -12.13
C ARG A 221 34.08 48.39 -13.60
N GLN A 222 34.34 47.40 -14.47
CA GLN A 222 34.08 47.52 -15.91
C GLN A 222 32.59 47.69 -16.21
N VAL A 223 31.71 46.93 -15.53
CA VAL A 223 30.25 47.08 -15.68
C VAL A 223 29.78 48.46 -15.22
N LYS A 224 30.30 48.95 -14.08
CA LYS A 224 29.96 50.30 -13.58
C LYS A 224 30.49 51.44 -14.48
N ALA A 225 31.53 51.19 -15.26
CA ALA A 225 32.04 52.12 -16.27
C ALA A 225 31.18 52.15 -17.56
N GLY A 226 30.09 51.37 -17.62
CA GLY A 226 29.11 51.41 -18.71
C GLY A 226 29.41 50.46 -19.88
N TYR A 227 30.38 49.55 -19.75
CA TYR A 227 30.64 48.54 -20.78
C TYR A 227 29.58 47.45 -20.77
N ASP A 228 29.22 46.95 -21.96
CA ASP A 228 28.37 45.76 -22.12
C ASP A 228 28.99 44.55 -21.40
N LEU A 229 28.16 43.63 -20.91
CA LEU A 229 28.56 42.50 -20.07
C LEU A 229 29.65 41.64 -20.71
N ARG A 230 29.57 41.41 -22.04
CA ARG A 230 30.56 40.64 -22.78
C ARG A 230 31.89 41.37 -22.93
N GLU A 231 31.83 42.68 -23.12
CA GLU A 231 33.03 43.52 -23.26
C GLU A 231 33.72 43.74 -21.92
N ALA A 232 32.94 43.94 -20.85
CA ALA A 232 33.43 43.97 -19.48
C ALA A 232 34.15 42.67 -19.13
N GLN A 233 33.56 41.51 -19.47
CA GLN A 233 34.19 40.20 -19.25
C GLN A 233 35.49 40.04 -20.03
N ARG A 234 35.52 40.38 -21.34
CA ARG A 234 36.75 40.32 -22.14
C ARG A 234 37.87 41.16 -21.54
N ARG A 235 37.56 42.39 -21.13
CA ARG A 235 38.54 43.31 -20.53
C ARG A 235 39.06 42.80 -19.19
N THR A 236 38.18 42.28 -18.34
CA THR A 236 38.59 41.65 -17.09
C THR A 236 39.44 40.42 -17.34
N ASN A 237 39.09 39.57 -18.31
CA ASN A 237 39.90 38.40 -18.64
C ASN A 237 41.28 38.78 -19.16
N THR A 238 41.37 39.76 -20.05
CA THR A 238 42.66 40.29 -20.55
C THR A 238 43.52 40.84 -19.41
N ALA A 239 42.94 41.56 -18.45
CA ALA A 239 43.66 42.11 -17.30
C ALA A 239 44.25 41.02 -16.37
N PHE A 240 43.67 39.82 -16.39
CA PHE A 240 44.13 38.67 -15.59
C PHE A 240 44.84 37.60 -16.43
N GLY A 241 45.13 37.86 -17.72
CA GLY A 241 45.82 36.94 -18.62
C GLY A 241 45.01 35.69 -18.98
N LEU A 242 43.67 35.77 -18.92
CA LEU A 242 42.75 34.67 -19.14
C LEU A 242 42.18 34.68 -20.57
N PRO A 243 41.75 33.52 -21.11
CA PRO A 243 41.07 33.46 -22.40
C PRO A 243 39.87 34.43 -22.48
N PRO A 244 39.59 35.05 -23.64
CA PRO A 244 38.52 36.04 -23.79
C PRO A 244 37.13 35.50 -23.41
N ASP A 245 36.91 34.21 -23.58
CA ASP A 245 35.71 33.44 -23.27
C ASP A 245 35.70 32.79 -21.89
N TYR A 246 36.78 32.94 -21.10
CA TYR A 246 36.85 32.40 -19.75
C TYR A 246 35.75 32.98 -18.87
N GLN A 247 35.02 32.11 -18.17
CA GLN A 247 33.95 32.52 -17.26
C GLN A 247 34.11 31.78 -15.93
N PRO A 248 34.33 32.50 -14.82
CA PRO A 248 34.51 31.86 -13.52
C PRO A 248 33.31 30.97 -13.17
N GLY A 249 33.58 29.71 -12.86
CA GLY A 249 32.55 28.71 -12.51
C GLY A 249 32.05 27.84 -13.66
N LEU A 250 32.50 28.09 -14.90
CA LEU A 250 32.33 27.20 -16.05
C LEU A 250 33.59 26.38 -16.36
N ASP A 251 34.50 26.25 -15.38
CA ASP A 251 35.61 25.30 -15.40
C ASP A 251 35.04 23.86 -15.41
N ALA A 252 34.52 23.44 -16.56
CA ALA A 252 33.96 22.12 -16.84
C ALA A 252 35.05 21.08 -16.73
#